data_AF-A0A024QEL9-F1
#
_entry.id   AF-A0A024QEL9-F1
#
_cell.length_a   1.000
_cell.length_b   1.000
_cell.length_c   1.000
_cell.angle_alpha   90.00
_cell.angle_beta   90.00
_cell.angle_gamma   90.00
#
_symmetry.space_group_name_H-M   'P 1'
#
loop_
_entity.id
_entity.type
_entity.pdbx_description
1 polymer ?
#
loop_
_entity_poly.entity_id
_entity_poly.type
_entity_poly.pdbx_seq_one_letter_code
_entity_poly.pdbx_strand_id
1 'polypeptide(L)'
;MLIAIDYDLKGVIAVADTIKDTAIEAIEQLQSQDLEVIMLTGDNERTAEAIAKQVGISQVIAKVLPKQKAEKVKMVQQQGKQVAMVGDGIN
;
A
#
# COMPACT_ATOMS: atom_id res chain seq x y z
N MET A 1 -16.13 3.19 -11.23
CA MET A 1 -16.92 4.30 -11.81
C MET A 1 -18.19 3.73 -12.41
N LEU A 2 -19.34 4.37 -12.21
CA LEU A 2 -20.58 3.99 -12.89
C LEU A 2 -20.66 4.73 -14.23
N ILE A 3 -21.10 4.05 -15.29
CA ILE A 3 -21.43 4.68 -16.58
C ILE A 3 -22.94 4.79 -16.68
N ALA A 4 -23.43 6.00 -16.97
CA ALA A 4 -24.82 6.23 -17.35
C ALA A 4 -24.89 6.86 -18.75
N ILE A 5 -25.88 6.43 -19.54
CA ILE A 5 -26.24 7.03 -20.84
C ILE A 5 -27.73 7.29 -20.79
N ASP A 6 -28.16 8.50 -21.14
CA ASP A 6 -29.56 8.93 -21.06
C ASP A 6 -30.20 8.69 -19.69
N TYR A 7 -29.45 8.97 -18.61
CA TYR A 7 -29.85 8.75 -17.20
C TYR A 7 -30.05 7.28 -16.77
N ASP A 8 -29.84 6.33 -17.66
CA ASP A 8 -29.86 4.90 -17.33
C ASP A 8 -28.46 4.39 -17.00
N LEU A 9 -28.33 3.62 -15.92
CA LEU A 9 -27.11 2.87 -15.63
C LEU A 9 -26.82 1.86 -16.75
N LYS A 10 -25.71 2.03 -17.47
CA LYS A 10 -25.30 1.14 -18.56
C LYS A 10 -24.13 0.22 -18.19
N GLY A 11 -23.38 0.52 -17.13
CA GLY A 11 -22.31 -0.36 -16.69
C GLY A 11 -21.39 0.22 -15.61
N VAL A 12 -20.27 -0.46 -15.39
CA VAL A 12 -19.23 -0.11 -14.42
C VAL A 12 -17.85 -0.21 -15.08
N ILE A 13 -17.00 0.78 -14.85
CA ILE A 13 -15.56 0.71 -15.13
C ILE A 13 -14.83 0.53 -13.81
N ALA A 14 -14.03 -0.53 -13.71
CA ALA A 14 -13.06 -0.70 -12.64
C ALA A 14 -11.71 -0.16 -13.10
N VAL A 15 -11.07 0.65 -12.26
CA VAL A 15 -9.68 1.09 -12.44
C VAL A 15 -8.94 0.60 -11.22
N ALA A 16 -7.83 -0.09 -11.44
CA ALA A 16 -6.97 -0.61 -10.38
C ALA A 16 -5.52 -0.36 -10.77
N ASP A 17 -4.71 0.04 -9.80
CA ASP A 17 -3.26 0.01 -9.96
C ASP A 17 -2.80 -1.44 -9.88
N THR A 18 -2.14 -1.90 -10.94
CA THR A 18 -1.58 -3.24 -10.98
C THR A 18 -0.30 -3.27 -10.14
N ILE A 19 -0.18 -4.30 -9.31
CA ILE A 19 1.08 -4.63 -8.64
C ILE A 19 2.15 -4.89 -9.70
N LYS A 20 3.36 -4.38 -9.49
CA LYS A 20 4.50 -4.70 -10.35
C LYS A 20 4.84 -6.18 -10.20
N ASP A 21 5.11 -6.86 -11.31
CA ASP A 21 5.44 -8.30 -11.30
C ASP A 21 6.58 -8.66 -10.34
N THR A 22 7.56 -7.75 -10.19
CA THR A 22 8.72 -7.92 -9.31
C THR A 22 8.45 -7.65 -7.83
N ALA A 23 7.28 -7.11 -7.47
CA ALA A 23 7.00 -6.70 -6.09
C ALA A 23 6.93 -7.90 -5.14
N ILE A 24 6.30 -8.99 -5.57
CA ILE A 24 6.15 -10.21 -4.77
C ILE A 24 7.53 -10.79 -4.45
N GLU A 25 8.36 -11.00 -5.48
CA GLU A 25 9.72 -11.51 -5.31
C GLU A 25 10.58 -10.60 -4.42
N ALA A 26 10.48 -9.28 -4.60
CA ALA A 26 11.23 -8.33 -3.76
C ALA A 26 10.82 -8.42 -2.28
N ILE A 27 9.52 -8.55 -2.00
CA ILE A 27 9.01 -8.67 -0.63
C ILE A 27 9.43 -10.00 -0.01
N GLU A 28 9.32 -11.11 -0.74
CA GLU A 28 9.79 -12.42 -0.29
C GLU A 28 11.28 -12.42 0.03
N GLN A 29 12.11 -11.80 -0.83
CA GLN A 29 13.55 -11.68 -0.59
C GLN A 29 13.86 -10.87 0.67
N LEU A 30 13.16 -9.76 0.92
CA LEU A 30 13.33 -8.96 2.14
C LEU A 30 12.92 -9.77 3.38
N GLN A 31 11.76 -10.42 3.34
CA GLN A 31 11.27 -11.25 4.44
C GLN A 31 12.19 -12.45 4.71
N SER A 32 12.80 -13.05 3.68
CA SER A 32 13.76 -14.15 3.83
C SER A 32 15.07 -13.74 4.52
N GLN A 33 15.33 -12.42 4.59
CA GLN A 33 16.45 -11.82 5.33
C GLN A 33 16.03 -11.36 6.73
N ASP A 34 14.90 -11.87 7.25
CA ASP A 34 14.31 -11.50 8.53
C ASP A 34 13.91 -10.01 8.64
N LEU A 35 13.71 -9.33 7.51
CA LEU A 35 13.24 -7.95 7.49
C LEU A 35 11.71 -7.90 7.57
N GLU A 36 11.21 -7.09 8.50
CA GLU A 36 9.79 -6.77 8.59
C GLU A 36 9.40 -5.77 7.50
N VAL A 37 8.47 -6.17 6.63
CA VAL A 37 7.94 -5.32 5.57
C VAL A 37 6.57 -4.79 5.98
N ILE A 38 6.43 -3.46 6.00
CA ILE A 38 5.18 -2.76 6.35
C ILE A 38 4.72 -1.95 5.15
N MET A 39 3.45 -2.09 4.75
CA MET A 39 2.86 -1.24 3.72
C MET A 39 2.35 0.08 4.34
N LEU A 40 2.79 1.21 3.79
CA LEU A 40 2.33 2.54 4.17
C LEU A 40 1.65 3.21 2.96
N THR A 41 0.34 3.46 3.04
CA THR A 41 -0.43 4.02 1.90
C THR A 41 -1.46 5.06 2.33
N GLY A 42 -1.78 5.98 1.41
CA GLY A 42 -2.90 6.92 1.52
C GLY A 42 -4.25 6.30 1.18
N ASP A 43 -4.26 5.10 0.60
CA ASP A 43 -5.50 4.39 0.24
C ASP A 43 -6.35 4.06 1.46
N ASN A 44 -7.63 3.75 1.19
CA ASN A 44 -8.47 3.19 2.22
C ASN A 44 -7.99 1.78 2.62
N GLU A 45 -8.38 1.40 3.84
CA GLU A 45 -7.99 0.15 4.49
C GLU A 45 -8.33 -1.09 3.68
N ARG A 46 -9.55 -1.17 3.13
CA ARG A 46 -9.99 -2.32 2.32
C ARG A 46 -9.11 -2.52 1.09
N THR A 47 -8.77 -1.44 0.38
CA THR A 47 -7.88 -1.51 -0.80
C THR A 47 -6.47 -1.90 -0.37
N ALA A 48 -5.94 -1.26 0.68
CA ALA A 48 -4.59 -1.50 1.16
C ALA A 48 -4.38 -2.94 1.64
N GLU A 49 -5.32 -3.50 2.41
CA GLU A 49 -5.29 -4.90 2.86
C GLU A 49 -5.36 -5.89 1.70
N ALA A 50 -6.20 -5.59 0.69
CA ALA A 50 -6.32 -6.46 -0.48
C ALA A 50 -5.00 -6.54 -1.26
N ILE A 51 -4.33 -5.40 -1.46
CA ILE A 51 -3.02 -5.35 -2.12
C ILE A 51 -1.96 -6.02 -1.25
N ALA A 52 -1.91 -5.71 0.06
CA ALA A 52 -0.94 -6.28 0.99
C ALA A 52 -1.02 -7.81 1.02
N LYS A 53 -2.23 -8.37 1.02
CA LYS A 53 -2.45 -9.82 0.94
C LYS A 53 -1.93 -10.43 -0.37
N GLN A 54 -2.11 -9.73 -1.50
CA GLN A 54 -1.62 -10.21 -2.79
C GLN A 54 -0.09 -10.26 -2.85
N VAL A 55 0.60 -9.40 -2.11
CA VAL A 55 2.07 -9.33 -2.09
C VAL A 55 2.73 -9.92 -0.85
N GLY A 56 1.96 -10.57 0.03
CA GLY A 56 2.50 -11.23 1.22
C GLY A 56 2.91 -10.30 2.38
N ILE A 57 2.39 -9.07 2.43
CA ILE A 57 2.63 -8.13 3.55
C ILE A 57 1.56 -8.31 4.62
N SER A 58 1.98 -8.55 5.86
CA SER A 58 1.10 -8.78 7.01
C SER A 58 0.68 -7.51 7.74
N GLN A 59 1.48 -6.44 7.67
CA GLN A 59 1.21 -5.19 8.38
C GLN A 59 0.97 -4.03 7.42
N VAL A 60 -0.16 -3.34 7.61
CA VAL A 60 -0.61 -2.24 6.76
C VAL A 60 -0.93 -1.02 7.63
N ILE A 61 -0.48 0.15 7.18
CA ILE A 61 -0.84 1.46 7.74
C ILE A 61 -1.50 2.26 6.61
N ALA A 62 -2.83 2.24 6.58
CA ALA A 62 -3.66 2.87 5.54
C ALA A 62 -4.15 4.27 5.94
N LYS A 63 -4.79 4.98 4.99
CA LYS A 63 -5.37 6.34 5.14
C LYS A 63 -4.34 7.38 5.63
N VAL A 64 -3.08 7.22 5.23
CA VAL A 64 -1.99 8.11 5.65
C VAL A 64 -1.85 9.28 4.69
N LEU A 65 -2.03 10.50 5.17
CA LEU A 65 -1.77 11.70 4.38
C LEU A 65 -0.26 11.88 4.13
N PRO A 66 0.17 12.52 3.03
CA PRO A 66 1.57 12.84 2.75
C PRO A 66 2.33 13.40 3.96
N LYS A 67 1.74 14.39 4.64
CA LYS A 67 2.31 15.05 5.83
C LYS A 67 2.49 14.12 7.04
N GLN A 68 1.74 13.02 7.11
CA GLN A 68 1.74 12.08 8.22
C GLN A 68 2.71 10.92 8.01
N LYS A 69 3.23 10.70 6.79
CA LYS A 69 4.13 9.57 6.51
C LYS A 69 5.35 9.58 7.43
N ALA A 70 6.00 10.73 7.58
CA ALA A 70 7.15 10.88 8.46
C ALA A 70 6.83 10.59 9.93
N GLU A 71 5.63 10.95 10.40
CA GLU A 71 5.18 10.64 11.76
C GLU A 71 4.95 9.14 11.94
N LYS A 72 4.36 8.46 10.95
CA LYS A 72 4.17 7.01 10.99
C LYS A 72 5.50 6.26 11.00
N VAL A 73 6.48 6.70 10.21
CA VAL A 73 7.83 6.16 10.25
C VAL A 73 8.46 6.34 11.65
N LYS A 74 8.34 7.54 12.25
CA LYS A 74 8.82 7.78 13.62
C LYS A 74 8.16 6.87 14.65
N MET A 75 6.85 6.60 14.53
CA MET A 75 6.16 5.67 15.43
C MET A 75 6.74 4.26 15.36
N VAL A 76 7.11 3.79 14.17
CA VAL A 76 7.77 2.48 14.02
C VAL A 76 9.18 2.51 14.60
N GLN A 77 9.93 3.59 14.36
CA GLN A 77 11.28 3.77 14.93
C GLN A 77 11.27 3.80 16.47
N GLN A 78 10.23 4.40 17.08
CA GLN A 78 10.04 4.43 18.53
C GLN A 78 9.84 3.05 19.16
N GLN A 79 9.52 2.02 18.37
CA GLN A 79 9.50 0.63 18.81
C GLN A 79 10.90 0.00 18.88
N GLY A 80 11.97 0.79 18.68
CA GLY A 80 13.37 0.33 18.67
C GLY A 80 13.83 -0.21 17.32
N LYS A 81 13.03 -0.07 16.27
CA LYS A 81 13.33 -0.58 14.92
C LYS A 81 14.20 0.40 14.13
N GLN A 82 15.19 -0.12 13.41
CA GLN A 82 15.84 0.64 12.33
C GLN A 82 14.94 0.54 11.09
N VAL A 83 14.61 1.68 10.48
CA VAL A 83 13.60 1.76 9.42
C VAL A 83 14.21 2.34 8.14
N ALA A 84 14.04 1.61 7.03
CA ALA A 84 14.20 2.14 5.67
C ALA A 84 12.81 2.37 5.06
N MET A 85 12.59 3.55 4.50
CA MET A 85 11.34 3.89 3.79
C MET A 85 11.63 3.99 2.29
N VAL A 86 10.84 3.28 1.48
CA VAL A 86 10.91 3.33 0.01
C VAL A 86 9.62 3.94 -0.51
N GLY A 87 9.74 4.91 -1.41
CA GLY A 87 8.62 5.61 -2.05
C GLY A 87 9.02 6.15 -3.41
N ASP A 88 8.07 6.79 -4.09
CA ASP A 88 8.28 7.45 -5.39
C ASP A 88 9.13 8.73 -5.30
N GLY A 89 9.34 9.25 -4.09
CA GLY A 89 10.07 10.49 -3.82
C GLY A 89 9.26 11.75 -4.08
N ILE A 90 7.97 11.61 -4.39
CA ILE A 90 7.08 12.73 -4.71
C ILE A 90 6.11 13.01 -3.55
N ASN A 91 5.61 11.94 -2.90
CA ASN A 91 4.47 12.00 -1.97
C ASN A 91 4.82 11.66 -0.51
#